data_AF-A0A959TFX6-F1
#
_entry.id   AF-A0A959TFX6-F1
#
_cell.length_a   1.000
_cell.length_b   1.000
_cell.length_c   1.000
_cell.angle_alpha   90.00
_cell.angle_beta   90.00
_cell.angle_gamma   90.00
#
_symmetry.space_group_name_H-M   'P 1'
#
loop_
_entity.id
_entity.type
_entity.pdbx_description
1 polymer ?
#
loop_
_entity_poly.entity_id
_entity_poly.type
_entity_poly.pdbx_seq_one_letter_code
_entity_poly.pdbx_strand_id
1 'polypeptide(L)'
;SRALYGSVVAGLADRPRRERRELVRKDPWLNALQVKYGQAITGHKAQGGQWRAVFVEQGYLTEDMMDRDLVRWLYTAVTRATERLYLVNFHPRFFGEEP
;
A
#
# COMPACT_ATOMS: atom_id res chain seq x y z
N SER A 1 3.43 -5.87 -13.59
CA SER A 1 3.29 -7.34 -13.52
C SER A 1 2.58 -7.94 -14.73
N ARG A 2 1.24 -7.84 -14.90
CA ARG A 2 0.51 -8.57 -15.96
C ARG A 2 0.91 -8.18 -17.39
N ALA A 3 1.16 -6.89 -17.63
CA ALA A 3 1.64 -6.39 -18.92
C ALA A 3 3.06 -6.88 -19.25
N LEU A 4 3.98 -6.84 -18.28
CA LEU A 4 5.35 -7.36 -18.42
C LEU A 4 5.36 -8.87 -18.71
N TYR A 5 4.52 -9.63 -18.00
CA TYR A 5 4.35 -11.05 -18.28
C TYR A 5 3.85 -11.29 -19.72
N GLY A 6 2.86 -10.52 -20.15
CA GLY A 6 2.32 -10.60 -21.51
C GLY A 6 3.36 -10.31 -22.59
N SER A 7 4.20 -9.28 -22.40
CA SER A 7 5.24 -8.93 -23.37
C SER A 7 6.33 -9.98 -23.46
N VAL A 8 6.77 -10.55 -22.33
CA VAL A 8 7.76 -11.65 -22.30
C VAL A 8 7.21 -12.88 -23.00
N VAL A 9 5.95 -13.25 -22.77
CA VAL A 9 5.33 -14.42 -23.42
C VAL A 9 5.11 -14.20 -24.92
N ALA A 10 4.73 -12.98 -25.33
CA ALA A 10 4.57 -12.64 -26.73
C ALA A 10 5.90 -12.72 -27.51
N GLY A 11 7.01 -12.30 -26.90
CA GLY A 11 8.35 -12.40 -27.48
C GLY A 11 8.89 -13.81 -27.63
N LEU A 12 8.24 -14.81 -27.02
CA LEU A 12 8.60 -16.23 -27.10
C LEU A 12 7.59 -17.05 -27.93
N ALA A 13 6.71 -16.39 -28.69
CA ALA A 13 5.61 -17.04 -29.40
C ALA A 13 6.07 -18.09 -30.43
N ASP A 14 7.28 -17.91 -30.99
CA ASP A 14 7.96 -18.82 -31.93
C ASP A 14 8.41 -20.14 -31.28
N ARG A 15 8.49 -20.20 -29.95
CA ARG A 15 9.03 -21.37 -29.23
C ARG A 15 7.96 -22.38 -28.81
N PRO A 16 8.29 -23.68 -28.76
CA PRO A 16 7.42 -24.71 -28.20
C PRO A 16 6.99 -24.40 -26.77
N ARG A 17 5.74 -24.75 -26.42
CA ARG A 17 5.14 -24.42 -25.11
C ARG A 17 6.02 -24.79 -23.91
N ARG A 18 6.71 -25.94 -23.96
CA ARG A 18 7.57 -26.43 -22.88
C ARG A 18 8.78 -25.50 -22.67
N GLU A 19 9.46 -25.15 -23.75
CA GLU A 19 10.63 -24.26 -23.74
C GLU A 19 10.25 -22.86 -23.25
N ARG A 20 9.14 -22.29 -23.74
CA ARG A 20 8.62 -20.99 -23.25
C ARG A 20 8.46 -20.97 -21.73
N ARG A 21 7.93 -22.05 -21.16
CA ARG A 21 7.66 -22.14 -19.72
C ARG A 21 8.94 -22.21 -18.89
N GLU A 22 9.99 -22.82 -19.43
CA GLU A 22 11.31 -22.83 -18.79
C GLU A 22 11.99 -21.47 -18.89
N LEU A 23 11.91 -20.79 -20.03
CA LEU A 23 12.49 -19.46 -20.23
C LEU A 23 11.83 -18.41 -19.33
N VAL A 24 10.49 -18.40 -19.26
CA VAL A 24 9.75 -17.50 -18.34
C VAL A 24 10.14 -17.71 -16.88
N ARG A 25 10.40 -18.96 -16.47
CA ARG A 25 10.87 -19.28 -15.11
C ARG A 25 12.30 -18.84 -14.83
N LYS A 26 13.15 -18.79 -15.86
CA LYS A 26 14.54 -18.39 -15.76
C LYS A 26 14.75 -16.90 -16.03
N ASP A 27 13.72 -16.17 -16.46
CA ASP A 27 13.81 -14.77 -16.82
C ASP A 27 14.18 -13.91 -15.59
N PRO A 28 15.36 -13.27 -15.60
CA PRO A 28 15.85 -12.54 -14.42
C PRO A 28 15.05 -11.26 -14.15
N TRP A 29 14.39 -10.69 -15.16
CA TRP A 29 13.70 -9.40 -15.07
C TRP A 29 12.25 -9.57 -14.62
N LEU A 30 11.56 -10.58 -15.14
CA LEU A 30 10.20 -10.92 -14.77
C LEU A 30 10.10 -11.44 -13.34
N ASN A 31 11.10 -12.24 -12.93
CA ASN A 31 11.17 -12.85 -11.61
C ASN A 31 11.84 -11.96 -10.55
N ALA A 32 12.35 -10.79 -10.95
CA ALA A 32 12.85 -9.79 -10.00
C ALA A 32 11.72 -9.29 -9.07
N LEU A 33 12.10 -8.83 -7.88
CA LEU A 33 11.17 -8.21 -6.94
C LEU A 33 10.58 -6.92 -7.55
N GLN A 34 9.28 -6.93 -7.82
CA GLN A 34 8.57 -5.76 -8.36
C GLN A 34 8.21 -4.80 -7.23
N VAL A 35 9.07 -3.82 -6.98
CA VAL A 35 8.85 -2.78 -5.97
C VAL A 35 8.03 -1.65 -6.58
N LYS A 36 7.04 -1.15 -5.84
CA LYS A 36 6.36 0.11 -6.16
C LYS A 36 6.84 1.17 -5.20
N TYR A 37 7.35 2.27 -5.74
CA TYR A 37 7.60 3.46 -4.95
C TYR A 37 6.27 4.15 -4.67
N GLY A 38 6.02 4.48 -3.41
CA GLY A 38 4.82 5.21 -2.99
C GLY A 38 5.19 6.26 -1.95
N GLN A 39 4.78 7.51 -2.18
CA GLN A 39 4.87 8.58 -1.18
C GLN A 39 3.85 8.39 -0.05
N ALA A 40 2.69 7.82 -0.38
CA ALA A 40 1.61 7.53 0.53
C ALA A 40 1.03 6.15 0.24
N ILE A 41 0.50 5.51 1.27
CA ILE A 41 -0.19 4.22 1.19
C ILE A 41 -1.52 4.30 1.93
N THR A 42 -2.51 3.54 1.47
CA THR A 42 -3.78 3.42 2.19
C THR A 42 -3.56 2.66 3.50
N GLY A 43 -4.31 3.01 4.56
CA GLY A 43 -4.14 2.37 5.88
C GLY A 43 -4.18 0.84 5.86
N HIS A 44 -5.05 0.25 5.02
CA HIS A 44 -5.10 -1.21 4.81
C HIS A 44 -3.79 -1.80 4.27
N LYS A 45 -3.05 -1.07 3.43
CA LYS A 45 -1.76 -1.51 2.89
C LYS A 45 -0.58 -1.20 3.82
N ALA A 46 -0.82 -0.45 4.88
CA ALA A 46 0.18 -0.15 5.90
C ALA A 46 0.32 -1.26 6.95
N GLN A 47 -0.60 -2.24 6.96
CA GLN A 47 -0.60 -3.34 7.92
C GLN A 47 0.72 -4.13 7.86
N GLY A 48 1.33 -4.35 9.02
CA GLY A 48 2.61 -5.07 9.15
C GLY A 48 3.85 -4.20 8.92
N GLY A 49 3.71 -2.97 8.42
CA GLY A 49 4.81 -2.00 8.33
C GLY A 49 4.95 -1.16 9.59
N GLN A 50 6.15 -0.65 9.88
CA GLN A 50 6.40 0.32 10.93
C GLN A 50 7.35 1.39 10.41
N TRP A 51 7.08 2.66 10.72
CA TRP A 51 7.85 3.80 10.25
C TRP A 51 8.14 4.77 11.39
N ARG A 52 9.32 5.41 11.34
CA ARG A 52 9.75 6.39 12.35
C ARG A 52 8.77 7.56 12.46
N ALA A 53 8.33 8.09 11.33
CA ALA A 53 7.32 9.15 11.26
C ALA A 53 6.16 8.73 10.34
N VAL A 54 4.92 8.93 10.79
CA VAL A 54 3.71 8.66 10.01
C VAL A 54 2.83 9.90 9.98
N PHE A 55 2.33 10.23 8.79
CA PHE A 55 1.34 11.28 8.56
C PHE A 55 0.02 10.60 8.21
N VAL A 56 -1.03 10.87 8.98
CA VAL A 56 -2.36 10.31 8.78
C VAL A 56 -3.28 11.42 8.29
N GLU A 57 -3.91 11.17 7.15
CA GLU A 57 -4.94 12.02 6.57
C GLU A 57 -6.21 11.18 6.37
N GLN A 58 -7.33 11.65 6.89
CA GLN A 58 -8.61 10.91 6.85
C GLN A 58 -9.35 11.09 5.51
N GLY A 59 -9.06 12.17 4.79
CA GLY A 59 -9.82 12.57 3.61
C GLY A 59 -11.22 13.09 3.99
N TYR A 60 -12.22 12.77 3.16
CA TYR A 60 -13.62 13.15 3.39
C TYR A 60 -14.27 12.25 4.44
N LEU A 61 -14.75 12.85 5.54
CA LEU A 61 -15.44 12.16 6.62
C LEU A 61 -16.74 12.90 6.96
N THR A 62 -17.87 12.21 6.92
CA THR A 62 -19.15 12.71 7.43
C THR A 62 -19.42 12.18 8.84
N GLU A 63 -20.38 12.77 9.56
CA GLU A 63 -20.74 12.31 10.91
C GLU A 63 -21.24 10.86 10.90
N ASP A 64 -22.00 10.46 9.88
CA ASP A 64 -22.49 9.07 9.73
C ASP A 64 -21.37 8.06 9.52
N MET A 65 -20.20 8.50 9.01
CA MET A 65 -19.02 7.66 8.80
C MET A 65 -18.15 7.54 10.07
N MET A 66 -18.53 8.17 11.19
CA MET A 66 -17.90 7.99 12.49
C MET A 66 -18.32 6.68 13.15
N ASP A 67 -18.01 5.58 12.49
CA ASP A 67 -18.38 4.25 12.94
C ASP A 67 -17.19 3.51 13.56
N ARG A 68 -17.45 2.25 13.92
CA ARG A 68 -16.42 1.37 14.48
C ARG A 68 -15.30 1.09 13.48
N ASP A 69 -15.58 1.15 12.17
CA ASP A 69 -14.59 0.84 11.15
C ASP A 69 -13.61 1.99 10.95
N LEU A 70 -14.06 3.24 11.06
CA LEU A 70 -13.17 4.39 11.17
C LEU A 70 -12.18 4.24 12.34
N VAL A 71 -12.68 3.84 13.52
CA VAL A 71 -11.84 3.66 14.70
C VAL A 71 -10.80 2.56 14.50
N ARG A 72 -11.17 1.44 13.87
CA ARG A 72 -10.24 0.34 13.53
C ARG A 72 -9.19 0.77 12.51
N TRP A 73 -9.61 1.55 11.51
CA TRP A 73 -8.70 2.10 10.52
C TRP A 73 -7.70 3.06 11.16
N LEU A 74 -8.18 3.95 12.04
CA LEU A 74 -7.35 4.91 12.75
C LEU A 74 -6.36 4.20 13.68
N TYR A 75 -6.81 3.21 14.45
CA TYR A 75 -5.93 2.37 15.26
C TYR A 75 -4.82 1.72 14.42
N THR A 76 -5.19 1.20 13.24
CA THR A 76 -4.22 0.60 12.32
C THR A 76 -3.18 1.64 11.88
N ALA A 77 -3.62 2.83 11.45
CA ALA A 77 -2.74 3.92 11.00
C ALA A 77 -1.82 4.45 12.11
N VAL A 78 -2.37 4.71 13.29
CA VAL A 78 -1.65 5.23 14.47
C VAL A 78 -0.56 4.26 14.92
N THR A 79 -0.87 2.97 15.02
CA THR A 79 0.09 1.96 15.51
C THR A 79 1.23 1.65 14.54
N ARG A 80 1.25 2.25 13.35
CA ARG A 80 2.40 2.14 12.44
C ARG A 80 3.54 3.09 12.79
N ALA A 81 3.27 4.15 13.55
CA ALA A 81 4.28 5.12 13.97
C ALA A 81 5.12 4.57 15.13
N THR A 82 6.45 4.70 15.05
CA THR A 82 7.34 4.28 16.15
C THR A 82 7.93 5.44 16.94
N GLU A 83 8.08 6.63 16.34
CA GLU A 83 8.61 7.83 17.04
C GLU A 83 7.64 9.02 16.97
N ARG A 84 7.12 9.34 15.78
CA ARG A 84 6.29 10.53 15.57
C ARG A 84 5.03 10.21 14.75
N LEU A 85 3.91 10.76 15.20
CA LEU A 85 2.62 10.69 14.52
C LEU A 85 2.13 12.11 14.25
N TYR A 86 1.75 12.38 13.01
CA TYR A 86 1.16 13.64 12.59
C TYR A 86 -0.26 13.39 12.09
N LEU A 87 -1.24 14.01 12.75
CA LEU A 87 -2.65 13.98 12.35
C LEU A 87 -2.94 15.21 11.49
N VAL A 88 -3.04 15.02 10.18
CA VAL A 88 -3.17 16.10 9.20
C VAL A 88 -4.64 16.31 8.85
N ASN A 89 -5.10 17.56 8.91
CA ASN A 89 -6.49 17.95 8.61
C ASN A 89 -7.54 17.26 9.52
N PHE A 90 -7.19 16.93 10.76
CA PHE A 90 -8.15 16.39 11.73
C PHE A 90 -9.01 17.52 12.32
N HIS A 91 -10.29 17.25 12.54
CA HIS A 91 -11.19 18.22 13.19
C HIS A 91 -10.69 18.54 14.62
N PRO A 92 -10.71 19.82 15.07
CA PRO A 92 -10.15 20.22 16.37
C PRO A 92 -10.62 19.38 17.56
N ARG A 93 -11.89 18.97 17.57
CA ARG A 93 -12.46 18.08 18.60
C ARG A 93 -11.69 16.78 18.86
N PHE A 94 -10.88 16.29 17.91
CA PHE A 94 -10.05 15.10 18.10
C PHE A 94 -8.89 15.33 19.08
N PHE A 95 -8.54 16.59 19.35
CA PHE A 95 -7.47 16.98 20.26
C PHE A 95 -7.97 17.37 21.65
N GLY A 96 -9.28 17.24 21.91
CA GLY A 96 -9.94 17.74 23.12
C GLY A 96 -10.32 19.22 23.00
N GLU A 97 -11.07 19.73 23.98
CA GLU A 97 -11.19 21.17 24.16
C GLU A 97 -9.83 21.71 24.60
N GLU A 98 -9.35 22.79 23.96
CA GLU A 98 -8.24 23.55 24.56
C GLU A 98 -8.67 24.01 25.96
N PRO A 99 -7.77 23.99 26.95
CA PRO A 99 -8.06 24.51 28.28
C PRO A 99 -8.46 25.99 28.27
#